data_AF-A0A8C0BNS7-F1
#
_entry.id   AF-A0A8C0BNS7-F1
#
_cell.length_a   1.000
_cell.length_b   1.000
_cell.length_c   1.000
_cell.angle_alpha   90.00
_cell.angle_beta   90.00
_cell.angle_gamma   90.00
#
_symmetry.space_group_name_H-M   'P 1'
#
loop_
_entity.id
_entity.type
_entity.pdbx_description
1 polymer ?
#
loop_
_entity_poly.entity_id
_entity_poly.type
_entity_poly.pdbx_seq_one_letter_code
_entity_poly.pdbx_strand_id
1 'polypeptide(L)' 'MDRMEVTETFAGISLPGHLHTQESLGFAVTFPFRPTDVVIATYPKSGEGRRGEGA' A
#
# COMPACT_ATOMS: atom_id res chain seq x y z
N MET A 1 1.52 4.30 19.90
CA MET A 1 0.36 3.44 19.58
C MET A 1 -0.90 4.24 19.22
N ASP A 2 -0.85 5.59 19.24
CA ASP A 2 -2.05 6.45 19.17
C ASP A 2 -2.54 6.79 17.75
N ARG A 3 -1.80 6.41 16.71
CA ARG A 3 -2.14 6.72 15.31
C ARG A 3 -2.58 5.50 14.49
N MET A 4 -2.58 4.30 15.08
CA MET A 4 -2.85 3.07 14.34
C MET A 4 -4.32 2.94 13.89
N GLU A 5 -5.23 3.70 14.50
CA GLU A 5 -6.66 3.72 14.15
C GLU A 5 -7.01 4.78 13.11
N VAL A 6 -6.06 5.65 12.74
CA VAL A 6 -6.30 6.69 11.73
C VAL A 6 -6.51 6.00 10.39
N THR A 7 -7.63 6.32 9.74
CA THR A 7 -8.02 5.82 8.43
C THR A 7 -8.13 6.99 7.47
N GLU A 8 -7.43 6.92 6.33
CA GLU A 8 -7.57 7.85 5.23
C GLU A 8 -8.48 7.24 4.16
N THR A 9 -9.38 8.03 3.58
CA THR A 9 -10.23 7.57 2.48
C THR A 9 -9.84 8.29 1.20
N PHE A 10 -9.41 7.53 0.19
CA PHE A 10 -8.98 8.06 -1.10
C PHE A 10 -9.59 7.24 -2.23
N ALA A 11 -10.22 7.90 -3.21
CA ALA A 11 -10.93 7.24 -4.30
C ALA A 11 -11.92 6.14 -3.84
N GLY A 12 -12.52 6.31 -2.65
CA GLY A 12 -13.43 5.33 -2.04
C GLY A 12 -12.76 4.15 -1.33
N ILE A 13 -11.43 4.13 -1.21
CA ILE A 13 -10.65 3.08 -0.54
C ILE A 13 -10.19 3.59 0.83
N SER A 14 -10.43 2.79 1.88
CA SER A 14 -9.92 3.03 3.23
C SER A 14 -8.50 2.51 3.39
N LEU A 15 -7.57 3.38 3.76
CA LEU A 15 -6.14 3.10 3.88
C LEU A 15 -5.62 3.49 5.28
N PRO A 16 -4.56 2.83 5.78
CA PRO A 16 -3.98 3.19 7.07
C PRO A 16 -3.40 4.62 7.06
N GLY A 17 -4.04 5.54 7.77
CA GLY A 17 -3.70 6.97 7.77
C GLY A 17 -2.45 7.35 8.56
N HIS A 18 -1.87 6.40 9.29
CA HIS A 18 -0.53 6.57 9.84
C HIS A 18 0.58 6.24 8.83
N LEU A 19 0.26 5.55 7.72
CA LEU A 19 1.19 5.23 6.64
C LEU A 19 0.97 6.11 5.41
N HIS A 20 -0.28 6.52 5.17
CA HIS A 20 -0.67 7.30 4.01
C HIS A 20 -1.24 8.66 4.43
N THR A 21 -1.05 9.65 3.57
CA THR A 21 -1.70 10.96 3.68
C THR A 21 -2.39 11.26 2.37
N GLN A 22 -3.38 12.15 2.37
CA GLN A 22 -4.03 12.59 1.13
C GLN A 22 -3.03 13.10 0.08
N GLU A 23 -1.96 13.77 0.53
CA GLU A 23 -0.88 14.27 -0.34
C GLU A 23 -0.08 13.14 -1.00
N SER A 24 0.39 12.15 -0.23
CA SER A 24 1.17 11.05 -0.79
C SER A 24 0.36 10.16 -1.73
N LEU A 25 -0.93 9.97 -1.42
CA LEU A 25 -1.87 9.27 -2.29
C LEU A 25 -2.16 10.06 -3.57
N GLY A 26 -2.31 11.39 -3.47
CA GLY A 26 -2.43 12.27 -4.63
C GLY A 26 -1.21 12.18 -5.56
N PHE A 27 0.00 12.21 -4.99
CA PHE A 27 1.23 12.05 -5.75
C PHE A 27 1.34 10.68 -6.43
N ALA A 28 0.92 9.60 -5.75
CA ALA A 28 0.96 8.24 -6.31
C ALA A 28 0.12 8.11 -7.59
N VAL A 29 -1.01 8.82 -7.71
CA VAL A 29 -1.85 8.83 -8.92
C VAL A 29 -1.12 9.45 -10.12
N THR A 30 -0.29 10.46 -9.88
CA THR A 30 0.44 11.18 -10.93
C THR A 30 1.92 10.80 -11.01
N PHE A 31 2.30 9.68 -10.38
CA PHE A 31 3.70 9.28 -10.29
C PHE A 31 4.32 9.11 -11.69
N PRO A 32 5.43 9.80 -12.01
CA PRO A 32 6.01 9.77 -13.35
C PRO A 32 6.85 8.50 -13.55
N PHE A 33 6.21 7.40 -13.94
CA PHE A 33 6.90 6.16 -14.30
C PHE A 33 7.80 6.33 -15.52
N ARG A 34 8.95 5.65 -15.50
CA ARG A 34 9.85 5.50 -16.63
C ARG A 34 9.55 4.20 -17.38
N PRO A 35 9.90 4.10 -18.68
CA PRO A 35 9.68 2.87 -19.45
C PRO A 35 10.39 1.62 -18.90
N THR A 36 11.42 1.80 -18.07
CA THR A 36 12.22 0.72 -17.47
C THR A 36 11.76 0.32 -16.07
N ASP A 37 10.77 1.01 -15.50
CA ASP A 37 10.31 0.71 -14.15
C ASP A 37 9.52 -0.60 -14.15
N VAL A 38 9.72 -1.40 -13.10
CA VAL A 38 8.99 -2.65 -12.87
C VAL A 38 8.11 -2.46 -11.65
N VAL A 39 6.81 -2.71 -11.80
CA VAL A 39 5.82 -2.56 -10.73
C VAL A 39 5.37 -3.93 -10.23
N ILE A 40 5.41 -4.14 -8.93
CA ILE A 40 4.78 -5.30 -8.27
C ILE A 40 3.49 -4.81 -7.63
N ALA A 41 2.36 -5.35 -8.09
CA ALA A 41 1.05 -5.04 -7.55
C ALA A 41 0.49 -6.27 -6.81
N THR A 42 0.17 -6.10 -5.53
CA THR A 42 -0.41 -7.15 -4.68
C THR A 42 -1.51 -6.58 -3.81
N TYR A 43 -2.57 -7.34 -3.57
CA TYR A 43 -3.52 -7.01 -2.51
C TYR A 43 -2.88 -7.33 -1.16
N PRO A 44 -3.05 -6.50 -0.11
CA PRO A 44 -2.49 -6.80 1.20
C PRO A 44 -2.84 -8.23 1.62
N LYS A 45 -1.83 -8.97 2.12
CA LYS A 45 -1.94 -10.38 2.52
C LYS A 45 -2.08 -11.43 1.39
N SER A 46 -2.09 -11.06 0.10
CA SER A 46 -2.15 -12.05 -1.00
C SER A 46 -0.85 -12.84 -1.23
N GLY A 47 0.20 -12.55 -0.46
CA GLY A 47 1.49 -13.24 -0.47
C GLY A 47 1.87 -13.73 0.91
N GLU A 48 0.92 -14.30 1.68
CA GLU A 48 1.27 -15.02 2.91
C GLU A 48 2.35 -16.03 2.57
N GLY A 49 3.58 -15.69 2.96
CA GLY A 49 4.74 -16.53 2.76
C GLY A 49 4.37 -17.92 3.22
N ARG A 50 4.51 -18.90 2.32
CA ARG A 50 4.54 -20.31 2.71
C ARG A 50 5.57 -20.41 3.82
N ARG A 51 5.11 -20.39 5.06
CA ARG A 51 5.89 -20.78 6.23
C ARG A 51 6.31 -22.20 5.91
N GLY A 52 7.61 -22.46 5.83
CA GLY A 52 8.13 -23.78 5.52
C GLY A 52 7.49 -24.82 6.43
N GLU A 53 6.62 -25.64 5.87
CA GLU A 53 6.35 -26.97 6.37
C GLU A 53 7.36 -27.91 5.70
N GLY A 54 8.17 -28.57 6.52
CA GLY A 54 9.01 -29.69 6.11
C GLY A 54 10.51 -29.43 6.22
N ALA A 55 11.09 -29.69 7.40
CA ALA A 55 11.96 -30.85 7.67
C ALA A 55 12.44 -30.81 9.12
#